data_AF-A0A6N9AMY2-F1
#
_entry.id   AF-A0A6N9AMY2-F1
#
_cell.length_a   1.000
_cell.length_b   1.000
_cell.length_c   1.000
_cell.angle_alpha   90.00
_cell.angle_beta   90.00
_cell.angle_gamma   90.00
#
_symmetry.space_group_name_H-M   'P 1'
#
loop_
_entity.id
_entity.type
_entity.pdbx_description
1 polymer ?
#
loop_
_entity_poly.entity_id
_entity_poly.type
_entity_poly.pdbx_seq_one_letter_code
_entity_poly.pdbx_strand_id
1 'polypeptide(L)' 'MKRDMQLIKAILKFAEGKPDANPVACPDIPGYTTEQVTYHVGLCAEAGYIKASATMDATYIRYLTWNGHEALDGLRQAP' A
#
# COMPACT_ATOMS: atom_id res chain seq x y z
N MET A 1 -3.34 13.65 6.15
CA MET A 1 -2.24 14.14 5.29
C MET A 1 -2.76 14.30 3.86
N LYS A 2 -2.08 15.03 2.96
CA LYS A 2 -2.45 15.03 1.53
C LYS A 2 -2.10 13.68 0.92
N ARG A 3 -2.93 13.18 -0.01
CA ARG A 3 -2.64 11.95 -0.76
C ARG A 3 -1.40 12.12 -1.63
N ASP A 4 -0.46 11.20 -1.52
CA ASP A 4 0.74 11.09 -2.36
C ASP A 4 0.63 9.83 -3.25
N MET A 5 0.51 10.06 -4.56
CA MET A 5 0.34 8.99 -5.54
C MET A 5 1.62 8.17 -5.76
N GLN A 6 2.81 8.73 -5.52
CA GLN A 6 4.06 7.98 -5.60
C GLN A 6 4.17 6.99 -4.44
N LEU A 7 3.80 7.43 -3.23
CA LEU A 7 3.75 6.55 -2.06
C LEU A 7 2.69 5.45 -2.22
N ILE A 8 1.50 5.80 -2.72
CA ILE A 8 0.46 4.80 -3.05
C ILE A 8 1.01 3.77 -4.05
N LYS A 9 1.62 4.21 -5.16
CA LYS A 9 2.24 3.31 -6.14
C LYS A 9 3.30 2.40 -5.52
N ALA A 10 4.13 2.91 -4.61
CA ALA A 10 5.13 2.12 -3.91
C ALA A 10 4.51 1.05 -3.00
N ILE A 11 3.47 1.40 -2.24
CA ILE A 11 2.72 0.47 -1.38
C ILE A 11 2.06 -0.63 -2.22
N LEU A 12 1.41 -0.29 -3.33
CA LEU A 12 0.75 -1.27 -4.21
C LEU A 12 1.77 -2.21 -4.87
N LYS A 13 2.92 -1.69 -5.31
CA LYS A 13 4.03 -2.53 -5.83
C LYS A 13 4.56 -3.49 -4.78
N PHE A 14 4.71 -3.03 -3.54
CA PHE A 14 5.11 -3.89 -2.44
C PHE A 14 4.09 -5.02 -2.22
N ALA A 15 2.80 -4.69 -2.22
CA ALA A 15 1.73 -5.67 -2.07
C ALA A 15 1.68 -6.69 -3.23
N GLU A 16 1.91 -6.26 -4.47
CA GLU A 16 1.95 -7.11 -5.67
C GLU A 16 3.12 -8.11 -5.64
N GLY A 17 4.28 -7.68 -5.12
CA GLY A 17 5.48 -8.52 -5.06
C GLY A 17 5.47 -9.59 -3.96
N LYS A 18 4.40 -9.68 -3.17
CA LYS A 18 4.29 -10.68 -2.09
C LYS A 18 4.02 -12.08 -2.68
N PRO A 19 4.73 -13.12 -2.21
CA PRO A 19 4.57 -14.48 -2.75
C PRO A 19 3.26 -15.15 -2.30
N ASP A 20 2.66 -14.66 -1.22
CA ASP A 20 1.46 -15.21 -0.62
C ASP A 20 0.63 -14.14 0.13
N ALA A 21 -0.50 -14.58 0.67
CA ALA A 21 -1.43 -13.77 1.45
C ALA A 21 -1.08 -13.71 2.95
N ASN A 22 0.15 -14.04 3.37
CA ASN A 22 0.55 -13.86 4.76
C ASN A 22 0.73 -12.38 5.07
N PRO A 23 0.24 -11.85 6.20
CA PRO A 23 0.42 -10.45 6.55
C PRO A 23 1.90 -10.12 6.75
N VAL A 24 2.40 -9.09 6.09
CA VAL A 24 3.77 -8.59 6.27
C VAL A 24 3.71 -7.11 6.62
N ALA A 25 4.51 -6.69 7.59
CA ALA A 25 4.64 -5.27 7.93
C ALA A 25 5.06 -4.49 6.69
N CYS A 26 4.41 -3.36 6.43
CA CYS A 26 4.84 -2.49 5.34
C CYS A 26 6.29 -2.06 5.60
N PRO A 27 7.21 -2.21 4.63
CA PRO A 27 8.60 -1.82 4.82
C PRO A 27 8.71 -0.30 4.91
N ASP A 28 9.85 0.16 5.42
CA ASP A 28 10.23 1.56 5.30
C ASP A 28 10.39 1.91 3.83
N ILE A 29 9.67 2.95 3.39
CA ILE A 29 9.73 3.44 2.01
C ILE A 29 10.65 4.66 2.00
N PRO A 30 11.78 4.63 1.26
CA PRO A 30 12.74 5.73 1.25
C PRO A 30 12.08 7.08 0.94
N GLY A 31 12.41 8.10 1.74
CA GLY A 31 11.86 9.45 1.60
C GLY A 31 10.52 9.67 2.32
N TYR A 32 9.97 8.66 2.99
CA TYR A 32 8.72 8.76 3.74
C TYR A 32 8.89 8.36 5.21
N THR A 33 8.15 9.01 6.10
CA THR A 33 8.07 8.63 7.50
C THR A 33 7.13 7.44 7.71
N THR A 34 7.30 6.71 8.81
CA THR A 34 6.40 5.60 9.19
C THR A 34 4.94 6.06 9.31
N GLU A 35 4.71 7.30 9.76
CA GLU A 35 3.38 7.91 9.84
C GLU A 35 2.79 8.14 8.44
N GLN A 36 3.58 8.66 7.50
CA GLN A 36 3.15 8.81 6.10
C GLN A 36 2.80 7.47 5.49
N VAL A 37 3.65 6.45 5.68
CA VAL A 37 3.40 5.10 5.16
C VAL A 37 2.11 4.55 5.76
N THR A 38 1.97 4.54 7.08
CA THR A 38 0.77 4.05 7.79
C THR A 38 -0.50 4.75 7.32
N TYR A 39 -0.48 6.07 7.21
CA TYR A 39 -1.62 6.85 6.71
C TYR A 39 -2.03 6.42 5.29
N HIS A 40 -1.07 6.23 4.38
CA HIS A 40 -1.36 5.85 2.99
C HIS A 40 -1.75 4.38 2.84
N VAL A 41 -1.23 3.48 3.67
CA VAL A 41 -1.71 2.09 3.74
C VAL A 41 -3.18 2.08 4.17
N GLY A 42 -3.55 2.91 5.15
CA GLY A 42 -4.95 3.12 5.54
C GLY A 42 -5.84 3.57 4.37
N LEU A 43 -5.42 4.58 3.62
CA LEU A 43 -6.13 5.05 2.42
C LEU A 43 -6.27 3.95 1.34
N CYS A 44 -5.21 3.17 1.11
CA CYS A 44 -5.25 2.07 0.15
C CYS A 44 -6.22 0.96 0.59
N ALA A 45 -6.30 0.68 1.89
CA ALA A 45 -7.25 -0.28 2.45
C ALA A 45 -8.69 0.23 2.38
N GLU A 46 -8.93 1.50 2.68
CA GLU A 46 -10.24 2.17 2.60
C GLU A 46 -10.76 2.19 1.15
N ALA A 47 -9.90 2.50 0.18
CA ALA A 47 -10.23 2.44 -1.24
C ALA A 47 -10.37 1.01 -1.80
N GLY A 48 -10.10 -0.01 -0.97
CA GLY A 48 -10.19 -1.41 -1.34
C GLY A 48 -9.10 -1.87 -2.29
N TYR A 49 -7.97 -1.16 -2.41
CA TYR A 49 -6.82 -1.57 -3.23
C TYR A 49 -6.02 -2.69 -2.59
N ILE A 50 -5.95 -2.73 -1.26
CA ILE A 50 -5.25 -3.77 -0.50
C ILE A 50 -6.14 -4.30 0.62
N LYS A 51 -5.84 -5.51 1.09
CA LYS A 51 -6.23 -5.93 2.43
C LYS A 51 -5.08 -5.70 3.39
N ALA A 52 -5.35 -4.91 4.42
CA ALA A 52 -4.39 -4.58 5.46
C ALA A 52 -5.06 -4.61 6.84
N SER A 53 -4.25 -4.75 7.88
CA SER A 53 -4.64 -4.67 9.29
C SER A 53 -3.64 -3.80 10.02
N ALA A 54 -4.13 -2.90 10.88
CA ALA A 54 -3.29 -2.07 11.74
C ALA A 54 -3.32 -2.57 13.18
N THR A 55 -2.16 -2.52 13.84
CA THR A 55 -2.02 -2.59 15.30
C THR A 55 -1.59 -1.22 15.83
N MET A 56 -1.40 -1.08 17.14
CA MET A 56 -0.86 0.17 17.71
C MET A 56 0.55 0.49 17.19
N ASP A 57 1.33 -0.52 16.82
CA ASP A 57 2.75 -0.37 16.51
C ASP A 57 3.08 -0.46 15.01
N ALA A 58 2.22 -1.11 14.20
CA ALA A 58 2.51 -1.35 12.79
C ALA A 58 1.27 -1.58 11.92
N THR A 59 1.43 -1.35 10.61
CA THR A 59 0.44 -1.75 9.61
C THR A 59 0.95 -2.93 8.79
N TYR A 60 0.12 -3.96 8.70
CA TYR A 60 0.41 -5.21 7.98
C TYR A 60 -0.42 -5.28 6.71
N ILE A 61 0.24 -5.57 5.59
CA ILE A 61 -0.38 -5.76 4.28
C ILE A 61 -0.48 -7.26 4.00
N ARG A 62 -1.69 -7.71 3.65
CA ARG A 62 -1.99 -9.10 3.37
C ARG A 62 -1.87 -9.44 1.89
N TYR A 63 -2.61 -8.75 1.02
CA TYR A 63 -2.55 -8.92 -0.44
C TYR A 63 -3.11 -7.71 -1.17
N LEU A 64 -2.70 -7.56 -2.44
CA LEU A 64 -3.28 -6.63 -3.40
C LEU A 64 -4.63 -7.19 -3.90
N THR A 65 -5.68 -6.38 -3.90
CA THR A 65 -6.99 -6.79 -4.41
C THR A 65 -7.05 -6.65 -5.93
N TRP A 66 -8.10 -7.16 -6.56
CA TRP A 66 -8.38 -6.88 -7.98
C TRP A 66 -8.38 -5.38 -8.30
N ASN A 67 -9.10 -4.58 -7.51
CA ASN A 67 -9.14 -3.12 -7.67
C ASN A 67 -7.75 -2.47 -7.46
N GLY A 68 -6.92 -3.08 -6.62
CA GLY A 68 -5.52 -2.68 -6.45
C GLY A 68 -4.66 -2.93 -7.67
N HIS A 69 -4.87 -4.05 -8.38
CA HIS A 69 -4.20 -4.32 -9.66
C HIS A 69 -4.61 -3.28 -10.72
N GLU A 70 -5.90 -3.01 -10.89
CA GLU A 70 -6.38 -2.01 -11.85
C GLU A 70 -5.83 -0.61 -11.53
N ALA A 71 -5.81 -0.23 -10.25
CA ALA A 71 -5.24 1.04 -9.81
C ALA A 71 -3.73 1.11 -10.08
N LEU A 72 -2.97 0.05 -9.77
CA LEU A 72 -1.53 0.01 -9.99
C LEU A 72 -1.17 0.08 -11.48
N ASP A 73 -1.93 -0.61 -12.33
CA ASP A 73 -1.74 -0.57 -13.78
C ASP A 73 -2.04 0.81 -14.36
N GLY A 74 -3.10 1.48 -13.89
CA GLY A 74 -3.36 2.88 -14.24
C GLY A 74 -2.20 3.81 -13.84
N LEU A 75 -1.61 3.61 -12.66
CA LEU A 75 -0.46 4.39 -12.18
C LEU A 75 0.85 4.08 -12.94
N ARG A 76 0.95 2.95 -13.65
CA ARG A 76 2.09 2.62 -14.52
C ARG A 76 1.99 3.32 -15.87
N GLN A 77 0.77 3.56 -16.35
CA GLN A 77 0.50 4.16 -17.67
C GLN A 77 0.44 5.69 -17.65
N ALA A 78 0.37 6.30 -16.47
CA ALA A 78 0.45 7.76 -16.34
C ALA A 78 1.84 8.27 -16.83
N PRO A 79 1.87 9.30 -17.70
CA PRO A 79 3.11 9.83 -18.28
C PRO A 79 4.01 10.50 -17.25
#